data_AF-A0A410MFC3-F1
#
_entry.id   AF-A0A410MFC3-F1
#
_cell.length_a   1.000
_cell.length_b   1.000
_cell.length_c   1.000
_cell.angle_alpha   90.00
_cell.angle_beta   90.00
_cell.angle_gamma   90.00
#
_symmetry.space_group_name_H-M   'P 1'
#
loop_
_entity.id
_entity.type
_entity.pdbx_description
1 polymer ?
#
loop_
_entity_poly.entity_id
_entity_poly.type
_entity_poly.pdbx_seq_one_letter_code
_entity_poly.pdbx_strand_id
1 'polypeptide(L)'
;MAKKSKQYEYDLSEVKRLIGETDKNYREIAAETGCPYASVVYHGRKIRGRVNRMRQEELNIEEQQPVLSITEETTETPKMLSGGTALSISRSDVHIHDAEQEAAKMIKAARALGLNKVNITIDR
;
A
#
# COMPACT_ATOMS: atom_id res chain seq x y z
N MET A 1 37.80 -1.48 26.69
CA MET A 1 36.76 -1.08 27.66
C MET A 1 35.40 -1.09 26.97
N ALA A 2 34.55 -2.09 27.23
CA ALA A 2 33.22 -2.16 26.64
C ALA A 2 32.34 -1.07 27.28
N LYS A 3 31.85 -0.12 26.46
CA LYS A 3 30.95 0.93 26.92
C LYS A 3 29.66 0.26 27.40
N LYS A 4 29.42 0.23 28.71
CA LYS A 4 28.15 -0.22 29.30
C LYS A 4 27.03 0.57 28.63
N SER A 5 26.13 -0.12 27.93
CA SER A 5 24.90 0.48 27.40
C SER A 5 24.12 1.08 28.56
N LYS A 6 23.83 2.38 28.52
CA LYS A 6 22.92 3.01 29.49
C LYS A 6 21.56 2.32 29.33
N GLN A 7 21.23 1.44 30.26
CA GLN A 7 19.88 0.91 30.41
C GLN A 7 19.04 2.05 30.95
N TYR A 8 18.16 2.58 30.10
CA TYR A 8 17.16 3.53 30.54
C TYR A 8 15.98 2.72 31.04
N GLU A 9 15.65 2.86 32.32
CA GLU A 9 14.36 2.42 32.86
C GLU A 9 13.31 3.44 32.43
N TYR A 10 12.52 3.08 31.44
CA TYR A 10 11.34 3.85 31.03
C TYR A 10 10.18 2.90 30.83
N ASP A 11 8.98 3.39 31.12
CA ASP A 11 7.77 2.61 30.93
C ASP A 11 7.41 2.55 29.43
N LEU A 12 7.76 1.42 28.82
CA LEU A 12 7.42 1.11 27.43
C LEU A 12 5.91 1.06 27.19
N SER A 13 5.11 0.72 28.19
CA SER A 13 3.66 0.63 28.06
C SER A 13 3.06 2.02 27.95
N GLU A 14 3.50 2.94 28.81
CA GLU A 14 3.05 4.33 28.80
C GLU A 14 3.46 5.06 27.51
N VAL A 15 4.69 4.82 27.02
CA VAL A 15 5.14 5.36 25.72
C VAL A 15 4.23 4.90 24.58
N LYS A 16 3.85 3.61 24.55
CA LYS A 16 2.97 3.08 23.49
C LYS A 16 1.56 3.64 23.59
N ARG A 17 1.04 3.81 24.82
CA ARG A 17 -0.27 4.41 25.10
C ARG A 17 -0.31 5.84 24.57
N LEU A 18 0.65 6.68 24.95
CA LEU A 18 0.74 8.06 24.50
C LEU A 18 0.87 8.16 22.97
N ILE A 19 1.66 7.29 22.33
CA ILE A 19 1.84 7.30 20.87
C ILE A 19 0.53 6.95 20.12
N GLY A 20 -0.25 6.00 20.66
CA GLY A 20 -1.44 5.45 20.01
C GLY A 20 -2.72 6.22 20.30
N GLU A 21 -2.88 6.72 21.53
CA GLU A 21 -4.10 7.40 21.98
C GLU A 21 -4.02 8.92 21.83
N THR A 22 -2.81 9.49 21.75
CA THR A 22 -2.62 10.94 21.67
C THR A 22 -1.87 11.36 20.41
N ASP A 23 -2.17 12.57 19.94
CA ASP A 23 -1.47 13.22 18.83
C ASP A 23 -0.21 13.98 19.26
N LYS A 24 0.25 13.78 20.50
CA LYS A 24 1.47 14.40 21.04
C LYS A 24 2.66 14.16 20.11
N ASN A 25 3.57 15.12 20.06
CA ASN A 25 4.80 15.02 19.31
C ASN A 25 5.75 14.02 20.02
N TYR A 26 6.55 13.27 19.25
CA TYR A 26 7.55 12.35 19.79
C TYR A 26 8.52 13.02 20.77
N ARG A 27 8.78 14.33 20.61
CA ARG A 27 9.58 15.10 21.56
C ARG A 27 8.90 15.29 22.91
N GLU A 28 7.59 15.54 22.91
CA GLU A 28 6.79 15.73 24.12
C GLU A 28 6.65 14.41 24.88
N ILE A 29 6.38 13.32 24.15
CA ILE A 29 6.30 11.97 24.72
C ILE A 29 7.63 11.56 25.35
N ALA A 30 8.77 11.88 24.71
CA ALA A 30 10.09 11.61 25.28
C ALA A 30 10.36 12.39 26.57
N ALA A 31 9.92 13.66 26.64
CA ALA A 31 10.04 14.48 27.84
C ALA A 31 9.15 13.97 28.98
N GLU A 32 7.94 13.53 28.69
CA GLU A 32 6.96 13.05 29.67
C GLU A 32 7.31 11.67 30.24
N THR A 33 7.85 10.78 29.40
CA THR A 33 8.14 9.39 29.79
C THR A 33 9.59 9.16 30.21
N GLY A 34 10.47 10.15 30.02
CA GLY A 34 11.92 9.99 30.19
C GLY A 34 12.56 9.02 29.20
N CYS A 35 11.79 8.53 28.22
CA CYS A 35 12.27 7.61 27.20
C CYS A 35 13.16 8.34 26.17
N PRO A 36 14.29 7.75 25.75
CA PRO A 36 15.10 8.32 24.69
C PRO A 36 14.28 8.56 23.42
N TYR A 37 14.41 9.74 22.82
CA TYR A 37 13.68 10.13 21.61
C TYR A 37 13.76 9.08 20.50
N ALA A 38 14.93 8.45 20.30
CA ALA A 38 15.12 7.40 19.30
C ALA A 38 14.19 6.19 19.54
N SER A 39 14.03 5.77 20.80
CA SER A 39 13.11 4.68 21.18
C SER A 39 11.66 5.07 20.94
N VAL A 40 11.26 6.30 21.30
CA VAL A 40 9.91 6.83 21.03
C VAL A 40 9.62 6.85 19.53
N VAL A 41 10.54 7.33 18.70
CA VAL A 41 10.38 7.35 17.24
C VAL A 41 10.27 5.94 16.66
N TYR A 42 11.08 5.00 17.14
CA TYR A 42 11.04 3.61 16.71
C TYR A 42 9.66 2.97 16.96
N HIS A 43 9.11 3.17 18.16
CA HIS A 43 7.76 2.70 18.48
C HIS A 43 6.66 3.49 17.75
N GLY A 44 6.85 4.80 17.58
CA GLY A 44 5.98 5.72 16.86
C GLY A 44 5.69 5.25 15.45
N ARG A 45 6.75 4.94 14.68
CA ARG A 45 6.63 4.41 13.32
C ARG A 45 5.86 3.10 13.25
N LYS A 46 6.01 2.21 14.23
CA LYS A 46 5.31 0.91 14.27
C LYS A 46 3.84 1.00 14.66
N ILE A 47 3.46 2.01 15.44
CA ILE A 47 2.08 2.20 15.92
C ILE A 47 1.33 3.06 14.90
N ARG A 48 1.74 4.32 14.71
CA ARG A 48 1.07 5.24 13.77
C ARG A 48 1.17 4.78 12.32
N GLY A 49 2.27 4.14 11.93
CA GLY A 49 2.42 3.57 10.59
C GLY A 49 1.53 2.35 10.31
N ARG A 50 1.16 1.57 11.33
CA ARG A 50 0.19 0.48 11.19
C ARG A 50 -1.24 1.00 11.12
N VAL A 51 -1.59 1.99 11.93
CA VAL A 51 -2.92 2.63 11.89
C VAL A 51 -3.17 3.26 10.53
N ASN A 52 -2.16 3.91 9.93
CA ASN A 52 -2.33 4.51 8.60
C ASN A 52 -2.53 3.46 7.50
N ARG A 53 -1.95 2.26 7.64
CA ARG A 53 -2.16 1.16 6.69
C ARG A 53 -3.57 0.56 6.83
N MET A 54 -4.05 0.35 8.05
CA MET A 54 -5.42 -0.13 8.29
C MET A 54 -6.47 0.89 7.83
N ARG A 55 -6.28 2.19 8.12
CA ARG A 55 -7.17 3.25 7.65
C ARG A 55 -7.20 3.35 6.12
N GLN A 56 -6.07 3.09 5.47
CA GLN A 56 -5.98 3.07 4.01
C GLN A 56 -6.66 1.82 3.41
N GLU A 57 -6.69 0.70 4.12
CA GLU A 57 -7.43 -0.50 3.73
C GLU A 57 -8.95 -0.31 3.92
N GLU A 58 -9.40 0.36 5.00
CA GLU A 58 -10.83 0.66 5.24
C GLU A 58 -11.41 1.66 4.22
N LEU A 59 -10.65 2.72 3.88
CA LEU A 59 -11.06 3.68 2.85
C LEU A 59 -11.19 3.06 1.44
N ASN A 60 -10.55 1.91 1.21
CA ASN A 60 -10.60 1.22 -0.08
C ASN A 60 -11.78 0.23 -0.18
N ILE A 61 -12.55 0.05 0.90
CA ILE A 61 -13.74 -0.82 0.96
C ILE A 61 -15.03 0.00 0.73
N GLU A 62 -15.06 1.30 1.04
CA GLU A 62 -16.27 2.14 0.92
C GLU A 62 -16.60 2.64 -0.50
N GLU A 63 -15.76 2.41 -1.52
CA GLU A 63 -16.03 2.86 -2.91
C GLU A 63 -16.65 1.78 -3.84
N GLN A 64 -17.11 0.64 -3.31
CA GLN A 64 -17.85 -0.33 -4.14
C GLN A 64 -19.37 -0.09 -4.05
N GLN A 65 -19.86 0.92 -4.76
CA GLN A 65 -21.26 0.94 -5.17
C GLN A 65 -21.48 -0.05 -6.32
N PRO A 66 -22.51 -0.92 -6.26
CA PRO A 66 -22.80 -1.85 -7.34
C PRO A 66 -23.66 -1.13 -8.38
N VAL A 67 -23.11 -0.93 -9.59
CA VAL A 67 -23.92 -0.55 -10.76
C VAL A 67 -23.75 -1.57 -11.88
N LEU A 68 -24.81 -2.36 -11.98
CA LEU A 68 -25.51 -2.79 -13.19
C LEU A 68 -24.80 -3.71 -14.20
N SER A 69 -25.43 -4.87 -14.34
CA SER A 69 -25.40 -5.83 -15.45
C SER A 69 -25.36 -5.15 -16.83
N ILE A 70 -24.51 -5.65 -17.72
CA ILE A 70 -24.84 -5.93 -19.12
C ILE A 70 -24.04 -7.18 -19.55
N THR A 71 -24.79 -8.16 -20.02
CA THR A 71 -24.42 -9.34 -20.81
C THR A 71 -23.73 -8.97 -22.12
N GLU A 72 -22.70 -9.71 -22.54
CA GLU A 72 -22.64 -10.36 -23.85
C GLU A 72 -21.34 -11.17 -24.03
N GLU A 73 -21.53 -12.33 -24.66
CA GLU A 73 -20.60 -13.41 -24.95
C GLU A 73 -19.55 -13.01 -26.00
N THR A 74 -18.35 -13.65 -26.00
CA THR A 74 -17.60 -14.06 -27.22
C THR A 74 -16.36 -14.91 -26.84
N THR A 75 -16.49 -16.22 -27.09
CA THR A 75 -15.51 -17.24 -27.54
C THR A 75 -14.01 -17.17 -27.14
N GLU A 76 -13.65 -18.10 -26.26
CA GLU A 76 -12.53 -19.07 -26.29
C GLU A 76 -11.29 -18.82 -27.18
N THR A 77 -10.09 -18.85 -26.57
CA THR A 77 -9.07 -19.90 -26.81
C THR A 77 -8.01 -19.89 -25.69
N PRO A 78 -7.80 -20.99 -24.93
CA PRO A 78 -6.77 -21.06 -23.91
C PRO A 78 -5.49 -21.66 -24.50
N LYS A 79 -4.51 -20.83 -24.85
CA LYS A 79 -3.17 -21.31 -25.21
C LYS A 79 -2.28 -21.34 -23.97
N MET A 80 -2.39 -22.44 -23.21
CA MET A 80 -1.43 -22.78 -22.17
C MET A 80 -0.10 -23.18 -22.80
N LEU A 81 0.93 -22.34 -22.70
CA LEU A 81 2.33 -22.74 -22.83
C LEU A 81 3.19 -22.00 -21.81
N SER A 82 3.54 -22.74 -20.75
CA SER A 82 4.87 -22.85 -20.14
C SER A 82 5.72 -21.58 -19.93
N GLY A 83 6.02 -21.29 -18.65
CA GLY A 83 7.28 -20.61 -18.28
C GLY A 83 7.20 -19.13 -17.94
N GLY A 84 6.28 -18.75 -17.06
CA GLY A 84 6.13 -17.39 -16.52
C GLY A 84 4.69 -16.93 -16.64
N THR A 85 4.12 -16.36 -15.58
CA THR A 85 2.78 -15.76 -15.58
C THR A 85 2.78 -14.47 -16.41
N ALA A 86 2.92 -14.61 -17.73
CA ALA A 86 2.76 -13.52 -18.67
C ALA A 86 1.25 -13.34 -18.95
N LEU A 87 0.69 -12.23 -18.49
CA LEU A 87 -0.66 -11.82 -18.80
C LEU A 87 -0.62 -10.80 -19.94
N SER A 88 -1.26 -11.11 -21.06
CA SER A 88 -1.45 -10.19 -22.17
C SER A 88 -2.89 -9.66 -22.18
N ILE A 89 -3.06 -8.36 -21.97
CA ILE A 89 -4.34 -7.67 -22.11
C ILE A 89 -4.20 -6.72 -23.29
N SER A 90 -5.06 -6.86 -24.29
CA SER A 90 -5.10 -5.99 -25.49
C SER A 90 -6.47 -5.34 -25.60
N ARG A 91 -6.50 -4.04 -25.89
CA ARG A 91 -7.72 -3.28 -26.17
C ARG A 91 -7.53 -2.49 -27.46
N SER A 92 -8.46 -2.68 -28.39
CA SER A 92 -8.51 -1.97 -29.68
C SER A 92 -9.46 -0.77 -29.59
N ASP A 93 -9.39 0.13 -30.57
CA ASP A 93 -10.32 1.27 -30.74
C ASP A 93 -10.36 2.25 -29.57
N VAL A 94 -9.19 2.59 -29.02
CA VAL A 94 -9.08 3.62 -27.98
C VAL A 94 -8.92 5.00 -28.61
N HIS A 95 -9.82 5.92 -28.26
CA HIS A 95 -9.71 7.30 -28.70
C HIS A 95 -8.40 7.90 -28.19
N ILE A 96 -7.64 8.58 -29.04
CA ILE A 96 -6.29 9.06 -28.69
C ILE A 96 -6.24 9.96 -27.43
N HIS A 97 -7.33 10.67 -27.13
CA HIS A 97 -7.46 11.47 -25.91
C HIS A 97 -7.60 10.63 -24.64
N ASP A 98 -8.16 9.43 -24.75
CA ASP A 98 -8.41 8.52 -23.63
C ASP A 98 -7.32 7.43 -23.50
N ALA A 99 -6.43 7.33 -24.49
CA ALA A 99 -5.40 6.29 -24.56
C ALA A 99 -4.47 6.30 -23.35
N GLU A 100 -4.10 7.48 -22.84
CA GLU A 100 -3.27 7.62 -21.65
C GLU A 100 -4.00 7.13 -20.39
N GLN A 101 -5.27 7.53 -20.24
CA GLN A 101 -6.07 7.12 -19.09
C GLN A 101 -6.32 5.62 -19.10
N GLU A 102 -6.54 5.04 -20.27
CA GLU A 102 -6.79 3.61 -20.43
C GLU A 102 -5.51 2.80 -20.18
N ALA A 103 -4.36 3.25 -20.69
CA ALA A 103 -3.07 2.65 -20.37
C ALA A 103 -2.78 2.69 -18.86
N ALA A 104 -3.11 3.80 -18.18
CA ALA A 104 -2.96 3.92 -16.74
C ALA A 104 -3.80 2.88 -15.96
N LYS A 105 -5.06 2.64 -16.39
CA LYS A 105 -5.91 1.59 -15.81
C LYS A 105 -5.32 0.20 -16.03
N MET A 106 -4.83 -0.08 -17.24
CA MET A 106 -4.22 -1.38 -17.57
C MET A 106 -2.96 -1.64 -16.72
N ILE A 107 -2.11 -0.63 -16.51
CA ILE A 107 -0.92 -0.74 -15.64
C ILE A 107 -1.35 -1.00 -14.18
N LYS A 108 -2.38 -0.30 -13.69
CA LYS A 108 -2.90 -0.48 -12.33
C LYS A 108 -3.44 -1.89 -12.12
N ALA A 109 -4.20 -2.40 -13.09
CA ALA A 109 -4.71 -3.77 -13.07
C ALA A 109 -3.56 -4.80 -13.09
N ALA A 110 -2.57 -4.62 -13.98
CA ALA A 110 -1.40 -5.50 -14.05
C ALA A 110 -0.62 -5.58 -12.72
N ARG A 111 -0.43 -4.45 -12.04
CA ARG A 111 0.20 -4.41 -10.70
C ARG A 111 -0.64 -5.11 -9.63
N ALA A 112 -1.96 -4.91 -9.65
CA ALA A 112 -2.87 -5.59 -8.72
C ALA A 112 -2.82 -7.12 -8.88
N LEU A 113 -2.54 -7.60 -10.10
CA LEU A 113 -2.37 -9.01 -10.43
C LEU A 113 -0.96 -9.54 -10.13
N GLY A 114 -0.08 -8.73 -9.52
CA GLY A 114 1.26 -9.14 -9.10
C GLY A 114 2.30 -9.16 -10.23
N LEU A 115 2.03 -8.47 -11.34
CA LEU A 115 2.98 -8.37 -12.46
C LEU A 115 4.02 -7.28 -12.17
N ASN A 116 5.28 -7.69 -12.11
CA ASN A 116 6.40 -6.80 -11.82
C ASN A 116 6.91 -6.03 -13.04
N LYS A 117 6.59 -6.50 -14.26
CA LYS A 117 7.02 -5.87 -15.52
C LYS A 117 5.85 -5.80 -16.49
N VAL A 118 5.57 -4.60 -16.99
CA VAL A 118 4.53 -4.33 -17.98
C VAL A 118 5.21 -3.79 -19.24
N ASN A 119 5.04 -4.48 -20.37
CA ASN A 119 5.48 -3.99 -21.67
C ASN A 119 4.23 -3.48 -22.42
N ILE A 120 4.26 -2.24 -22.89
CA ILE A 120 3.17 -1.64 -23.65
C ILE A 120 3.65 -1.43 -25.08
N THR A 121 2.93 -2.00 -26.03
CA THR A 121 3.14 -1.77 -27.46
C THR A 121 1.95 -0.99 -27.98
N ILE A 122 2.21 0.15 -28.63
CA ILE A 122 1.17 0.97 -29.27
C ILE A 122 1.40 0.86 -30.77
N ASP A 123 0.51 0.11 -31.43
CA ASP A 123 0.47 0.02 -32.89
C ASP A 123 -0.49 1.10 -33.43
N ARG A 124 -0.10 1.74 -34.53
CA ARG A 124 -0.82 2.86 -35.15
C ARG A 124 -1.50 2.44 -36.44
#